data_AF-M2NI69-F1
#
_entry.id   AF-M2NI69-F1
#
_cell.length_a   1.000
_cell.length_b   1.000
_cell.length_c   1.000
_cell.angle_alpha   90.00
_cell.angle_beta   90.00
_cell.angle_gamma   90.00
#
_symmetry.space_group_name_H-M   'P 1'
#
loop_
_entity.id
_entity.type
_entity.pdbx_description
1 polymer ?
#
loop_
_entity_poly.entity_id
_entity_poly.type
_entity_poly.pdbx_seq_one_letter_code
_entity_poly.pdbx_strand_id
1 'polypeptide(L)'
;MASGELIIDQDFKISEDSRDTLLKYTKIPPDELETHVRTIRDKAFAVHPYPCIGLWRFLDFGIAKHKLYKPEILPRMLTGEQTYLDLGCAFAQDIRKLVSDGVDSKHCYGSDLRLDFLELGYDLFRDRQTLKSTFIAADIFASESQLFKELSGKVDIIDASSFFHLFARDEQKAVARQVVRLMKPQKDALLVGRQIGSTNPGEVARRSGNGTRFRHNIDSWRQMWDEVGEEVGLRFEVDGRTWGREVLTQVSAVYFTDETLTFMEFSVRRV
;
A
#
# COMPACT_ATOMS: atom_id res chain seq x y z
N MET A 1 12.28 -27.75 7.50
CA MET A 1 12.97 -27.20 8.69
C MET A 1 12.30 -25.88 9.05
N ALA A 2 12.05 -25.67 10.34
CA ALA A 2 11.07 -24.74 10.89
C ALA A 2 11.25 -23.27 10.46
N SER A 3 10.23 -22.67 9.85
CA SER A 3 10.23 -21.25 9.42
C SER A 3 9.78 -20.28 10.52
N GLY A 4 10.01 -20.64 11.78
CA GLY A 4 9.51 -19.93 12.96
C GLY A 4 10.59 -19.47 13.94
N GLU A 5 11.88 -19.65 13.62
CA GLU A 5 12.96 -19.21 14.49
C GLU A 5 13.47 -17.81 14.09
N LEU A 6 13.26 -16.87 15.02
CA LEU A 6 13.92 -15.57 15.17
C LEU A 6 13.81 -14.55 14.02
N ILE A 7 12.75 -13.74 14.05
CA ILE A 7 12.87 -12.29 13.76
C ILE A 7 12.89 -11.53 15.09
N ILE A 8 13.82 -11.91 15.97
CA ILE A 8 14.19 -11.19 17.20
C ILE A 8 15.46 -10.42 16.82
N ASP A 9 15.37 -9.16 16.41
CA ASP A 9 15.24 -7.97 17.27
C ASP A 9 16.51 -7.65 18.08
N GLN A 10 17.53 -7.13 17.41
CA GLN A 10 18.64 -6.45 18.09
C GLN A 10 18.93 -5.04 17.56
N ASP A 11 18.61 -4.73 16.29
CA ASP A 11 18.94 -3.42 15.68
C ASP A 11 17.74 -2.65 15.11
N PHE A 12 16.51 -2.98 15.50
CA PHE A 12 15.35 -2.21 15.03
C PHE A 12 15.37 -0.78 15.57
N LYS A 13 15.44 0.19 14.66
CA LYS A 13 15.28 1.62 14.95
C LYS A 13 14.16 2.19 14.08
N ILE A 14 13.23 2.91 14.69
CA ILE A 14 12.22 3.69 13.96
C ILE A 14 12.96 4.79 13.18
N SER A 15 12.71 4.88 11.87
CA SER A 15 13.31 5.95 11.05
C SER A 15 12.91 7.34 11.59
N GLU A 16 13.76 8.35 11.44
CA GLU A 16 13.48 9.70 11.95
C GLU A 16 12.15 10.26 11.41
N ASP A 17 11.92 10.13 10.10
CA ASP A 17 10.66 10.53 9.45
C ASP A 17 9.43 9.83 10.06
N SER A 18 9.54 8.51 10.27
CA SER A 18 8.44 7.73 10.87
C SER A 18 8.21 8.14 12.32
N ARG A 19 9.30 8.36 13.06
CA ARG A 19 9.29 8.74 14.47
C ARG A 19 8.61 10.09 14.66
N ASP A 20 9.00 11.09 13.88
CA ASP A 20 8.43 12.43 13.96
C ASP A 20 6.94 12.43 13.63
N THR A 21 6.55 11.69 12.60
CA THR A 21 5.13 11.51 12.24
C THR A 21 4.35 10.87 13.39
N LEU A 22 4.85 9.78 13.97
CA LEU A 22 4.20 9.07 15.06
C LEU A 22 4.07 9.94 16.31
N LEU A 23 5.13 10.62 16.74
CA LEU A 23 5.04 11.51 17.91
C LEU A 23 4.06 12.65 17.71
N LYS A 24 4.12 13.30 16.53
CA LYS A 24 3.21 14.39 16.20
C LYS A 24 1.76 13.93 16.19
N TYR A 25 1.49 12.76 15.64
CA TYR A 25 0.14 12.23 15.44
C TYR A 25 -0.46 11.62 16.72
N THR A 26 0.28 10.68 17.32
CA THR A 26 -0.23 9.81 18.41
C THR A 26 -0.17 10.47 19.79
N LYS A 27 0.67 11.51 19.95
CA LYS A 27 0.99 12.15 21.24
C LYS A 27 1.54 11.19 22.29
N ILE A 28 2.09 10.06 21.87
CA ILE A 28 2.80 9.13 22.76
C ILE A 28 4.08 9.82 23.27
N PRO A 29 4.43 9.69 24.56
CA PRO A 29 5.68 10.19 25.09
C PRO A 29 6.90 9.65 24.30
N PRO A 30 7.90 10.49 23.98
CA PRO A 30 9.07 10.09 23.19
C PRO A 30 9.81 8.84 23.67
N ASP A 31 9.80 8.59 24.98
CA ASP A 31 10.41 7.47 25.70
C ASP A 31 9.55 6.20 25.71
N GLU A 32 8.24 6.31 25.48
CA GLU A 32 7.31 5.18 25.40
C GLU A 32 7.09 4.66 23.97
N LEU A 33 7.40 5.47 22.95
CA LEU A 33 7.06 5.18 21.54
C LEU A 33 7.60 3.84 21.05
N GLU A 34 8.87 3.52 21.35
CA GLU A 34 9.48 2.28 20.87
C GLU A 34 8.79 1.05 21.49
N THR A 35 8.58 1.05 22.81
CA THR A 35 7.87 -0.01 23.53
C THR A 35 6.46 -0.22 22.99
N HIS A 36 5.75 0.88 22.71
CA HIS A 36 4.41 0.84 22.11
C HIS A 36 4.43 0.17 20.73
N VAL A 37 5.32 0.60 19.85
CA VAL A 37 5.47 0.06 18.49
C VAL A 37 5.83 -1.44 18.51
N ARG A 38 6.74 -1.85 19.40
CA ARG A 38 7.12 -3.26 19.60
C ARG A 38 5.92 -4.10 20.03
N THR A 39 5.18 -3.63 21.03
CA THR A 39 3.98 -4.31 21.54
C THR A 39 2.93 -4.53 20.44
N ILE A 40 2.72 -3.53 19.58
CA ILE A 40 1.79 -3.66 18.46
C ILE A 40 2.29 -4.69 17.43
N ARG A 41 3.58 -4.67 17.09
CA ARG A 41 4.16 -5.65 16.16
C ARG A 41 3.96 -7.07 16.69
N ASP A 42 4.26 -7.31 17.96
CA ASP A 42 4.20 -8.65 18.54
C ASP A 42 2.75 -9.19 18.51
N LYS A 43 1.77 -8.35 18.84
CA LYS A 43 0.35 -8.67 18.66
C LYS A 43 0.01 -8.98 17.20
N ALA A 44 0.45 -8.14 16.27
CA ALA A 44 0.16 -8.31 14.84
C ALA A 44 0.76 -9.61 14.28
N PHE A 45 2.00 -9.90 14.66
CA PHE A 45 2.73 -11.07 14.22
C PHE A 45 2.13 -12.37 14.77
N ALA A 46 1.57 -12.33 15.98
CA ALA A 46 0.84 -13.44 16.58
C ALA A 46 -0.48 -13.75 15.85
N VAL A 47 -1.16 -12.73 15.29
CA VAL A 47 -2.37 -12.93 14.47
C VAL A 47 -2.00 -13.54 13.12
N HIS A 48 -1.06 -12.90 12.42
CA HIS A 48 -0.61 -13.31 11.09
C HIS A 48 0.90 -13.04 10.97
N PRO A 49 1.77 -14.06 10.89
CA PRO A 49 3.22 -13.89 10.87
C PRO A 49 3.72 -13.47 9.48
N TYR A 50 3.16 -12.39 8.94
CA TYR A 50 3.52 -11.88 7.64
C TYR A 50 4.89 -11.20 7.67
N PRO A 51 5.76 -11.44 6.67
CA PRO A 51 7.07 -10.82 6.63
C PRO A 51 7.04 -9.29 6.65
N CYS A 52 5.99 -8.64 6.14
CA CYS A 52 5.86 -7.18 6.20
C CYS A 52 5.76 -6.65 7.64
N ILE A 53 5.12 -7.40 8.55
CA ILE A 53 5.01 -7.08 9.97
C ILE A 53 6.35 -7.33 10.66
N GLY A 54 6.98 -8.47 10.38
CA GLY A 54 8.32 -8.79 10.86
C GLY A 54 9.36 -7.74 10.46
N LEU A 55 9.20 -7.13 9.28
CA LEU A 55 10.04 -6.08 8.71
C LEU A 55 9.55 -4.64 8.98
N TRP A 56 8.63 -4.44 9.93
CA TRP A 56 8.17 -3.11 10.38
C TRP A 56 7.59 -2.22 9.28
N ARG A 57 7.07 -2.80 8.18
CA ARG A 57 6.57 -2.04 7.01
C ARG A 57 5.35 -1.18 7.33
N PHE A 58 4.61 -1.49 8.39
CA PHE A 58 3.50 -0.66 8.88
C PHE A 58 3.95 0.70 9.44
N LEU A 59 5.25 0.93 9.62
CA LEU A 59 5.83 2.23 9.99
C LEU A 59 6.33 3.03 8.78
N ASP A 60 6.28 2.43 7.58
CA ASP A 60 6.76 3.01 6.34
C ASP A 60 5.59 3.70 5.63
N PHE A 61 5.50 5.02 5.79
CA PHE A 61 4.51 5.88 5.12
C PHE A 61 4.85 6.03 3.64
N GLY A 62 4.53 5.00 2.86
CA GLY A 62 4.85 4.88 1.45
C GLY A 62 4.33 6.04 0.61
N ILE A 63 3.10 6.48 0.88
CA ILE A 63 2.44 7.56 0.14
C ILE A 63 3.25 8.86 0.23
N ALA A 64 3.81 9.18 1.41
CA ALA A 64 4.60 10.41 1.61
C ALA A 64 5.89 10.45 0.79
N LYS A 65 6.39 9.28 0.37
CA LYS A 65 7.62 9.14 -0.41
C LYS A 65 7.35 9.12 -1.91
N HIS A 66 6.08 8.98 -2.31
CA HIS A 66 5.69 8.96 -3.71
C HIS A 66 5.99 10.30 -4.37
N LYS A 67 6.57 10.30 -5.58
CA LYS A 67 6.96 11.55 -6.28
C LYS A 67 5.79 12.53 -6.49
N LEU A 68 4.57 12.01 -6.62
CA LEU A 68 3.35 12.80 -6.78
C LEU A 68 2.71 13.28 -5.47
N TYR A 69 3.21 12.88 -4.31
CA TYR A 69 2.58 13.19 -3.02
C TYR A 69 2.46 14.69 -2.77
N LYS A 70 3.59 15.37 -2.66
CA LYS A 70 3.65 16.81 -2.41
C LYS A 70 3.15 17.66 -3.58
N PRO A 71 3.53 17.40 -4.85
CA PRO A 71 3.14 18.29 -5.94
C PRO A 71 1.68 18.11 -6.40
N GLU A 72 1.01 16.99 -6.10
CA GLU A 72 -0.32 16.72 -6.64
C GLU A 72 -1.30 16.11 -5.62
N ILE A 73 -0.99 14.93 -5.05
CA ILE A 73 -1.95 14.16 -4.24
C ILE A 73 -2.38 14.94 -3.00
N LEU A 74 -1.44 15.46 -2.22
CA LEU A 74 -1.73 16.18 -0.99
C LEU A 74 -2.51 17.48 -1.27
N PRO A 75 -2.09 18.38 -2.20
CA PRO A 75 -2.88 19.56 -2.57
C PRO A 75 -4.31 19.22 -3.02
N ARG A 76 -4.49 18.14 -3.80
CA ARG A 76 -5.80 17.67 -4.25
C ARG A 76 -6.68 17.21 -3.08
N MET A 77 -6.12 16.47 -2.13
CA MET A 77 -6.87 15.99 -0.97
C MET A 77 -7.17 17.10 0.06
N LEU A 78 -6.31 18.11 0.15
CA LEU A 78 -6.52 19.27 1.01
C LEU A 78 -7.67 20.18 0.55
N THR A 79 -8.19 20.02 -0.67
CA THR A 79 -9.39 20.77 -1.09
C THR A 79 -10.65 20.31 -0.35
N GLY A 80 -10.66 19.07 0.18
CA GLY A 80 -11.85 18.47 0.80
C GLY A 80 -12.94 18.05 -0.19
N GLU A 81 -12.63 17.98 -1.49
CA GLU A 81 -13.60 17.63 -2.53
C GLU A 81 -13.34 16.28 -3.20
N GLN A 82 -12.15 15.70 -2.96
CA GLN A 82 -11.70 14.49 -3.63
C GLN A 82 -11.75 13.28 -2.71
N THR A 83 -11.95 12.10 -3.30
CA THR A 83 -12.00 10.82 -2.57
C THR A 83 -10.71 10.05 -2.77
N TYR A 84 -10.12 9.60 -1.66
CA TYR A 84 -8.94 8.75 -1.61
C TYR A 84 -9.29 7.32 -1.18
N LEU A 85 -8.72 6.30 -1.83
CA LEU A 85 -8.80 4.90 -1.42
C LEU A 85 -7.41 4.30 -1.23
N ASP A 86 -7.14 3.75 -0.05
CA ASP A 86 -6.02 2.84 0.22
C ASP A 86 -6.46 1.39 -0.01
N LEU A 87 -5.99 0.77 -1.09
CA LEU A 87 -6.37 -0.58 -1.51
C LEU A 87 -5.31 -1.59 -1.06
N GLY A 88 -5.70 -2.45 -0.09
CA GLY A 88 -4.77 -3.29 0.68
C GLY A 88 -4.20 -2.54 1.89
N CYS A 89 -5.07 -1.85 2.64
CA CYS A 89 -4.62 -0.82 3.58
C CYS A 89 -3.92 -1.36 4.85
N ALA A 90 -4.12 -2.62 5.24
CA ALA A 90 -3.60 -3.19 6.50
C ALA A 90 -3.80 -2.27 7.74
N PHE A 91 -2.74 -1.60 8.21
CA PHE A 91 -2.76 -0.66 9.34
C PHE A 91 -3.26 0.75 8.96
N ALA A 92 -3.54 0.97 7.68
CA ALA A 92 -3.93 2.24 7.07
C ALA A 92 -2.98 3.40 7.45
N GLN A 93 -1.68 3.10 7.52
CA GLN A 93 -0.65 4.08 7.86
C GLN A 93 -0.59 5.22 6.85
N ASP A 94 -0.84 4.94 5.57
CA ASP A 94 -0.79 5.94 4.49
C ASP A 94 -1.97 6.93 4.58
N ILE A 95 -3.17 6.46 4.93
CA ILE A 95 -4.30 7.34 5.29
C ILE A 95 -3.93 8.24 6.47
N ARG A 96 -3.34 7.68 7.52
CA ARG A 96 -2.98 8.46 8.73
C ARG A 96 -1.88 9.47 8.44
N LYS A 97 -1.00 9.18 7.48
CA LYS A 97 -0.04 10.16 6.97
C LYS A 97 -0.72 11.33 6.29
N LEU A 98 -1.71 11.10 5.42
CA LEU A 98 -2.51 12.18 4.82
C LEU A 98 -3.19 13.03 5.89
N VAL A 99 -3.82 12.39 6.88
CA VAL A 99 -4.51 13.08 7.99
C VAL A 99 -3.52 13.88 8.83
N SER A 100 -2.30 13.36 9.07
CA SER A 100 -1.24 14.08 9.79
C SER A 100 -0.78 15.36 9.07
N ASP A 101 -1.00 15.43 7.75
CA ASP A 101 -0.70 16.59 6.90
C ASP A 101 -1.92 17.50 6.66
N GLY A 102 -3.05 17.22 7.30
CA GLY A 102 -4.23 18.10 7.31
C GLY A 102 -5.39 17.66 6.44
N VAL A 103 -5.32 16.49 5.78
CA VAL A 103 -6.44 15.96 5.00
C VAL A 103 -7.59 15.55 5.93
N ASP A 104 -8.81 15.94 5.58
CA ASP A 104 -10.01 15.51 6.33
C ASP A 104 -10.26 14.01 6.07
N SER A 105 -10.07 13.21 7.11
CA SER A 105 -10.19 11.76 7.09
C SER A 105 -11.53 11.23 6.57
N LYS A 106 -12.61 12.03 6.57
CA LYS A 106 -13.92 11.67 6.02
C LYS A 106 -13.89 11.37 4.52
N HIS A 107 -12.88 11.90 3.82
CA HIS A 107 -12.68 11.69 2.39
C HIS A 107 -11.71 10.54 2.07
N CYS A 108 -11.21 9.86 3.11
CA CYS A 108 -10.31 8.73 2.97
C CYS A 108 -11.04 7.43 3.27
N TYR A 109 -10.87 6.48 2.36
CA TYR A 109 -11.38 5.12 2.46
C TYR A 109 -10.21 4.15 2.51
N GLY A 110 -10.33 3.09 3.30
CA GLY A 110 -9.40 1.96 3.28
C GLY A 110 -10.14 0.67 2.98
N SER A 111 -9.53 -0.21 2.18
CA SER A 111 -10.08 -1.54 1.94
C SER A 111 -8.99 -2.60 2.04
N ASP A 112 -9.33 -3.72 2.65
CA ASP A 112 -8.47 -4.89 2.76
C ASP A 112 -9.34 -6.14 2.81
N LEU A 113 -8.77 -7.32 2.57
CA LEU A 113 -9.49 -8.58 2.65
C LEU A 113 -10.03 -8.83 4.06
N ARG A 114 -9.28 -8.39 5.09
CA ARG A 114 -9.63 -8.48 6.51
C ARG A 114 -9.21 -7.22 7.23
N LEU A 115 -9.96 -6.83 8.26
CA LEU A 115 -9.70 -5.62 9.05
C LEU A 115 -8.99 -5.91 10.38
N ASP A 116 -8.45 -7.12 10.58
CA ASP A 116 -7.79 -7.51 11.84
C ASP A 116 -6.58 -6.60 12.15
N PHE A 117 -5.84 -6.18 11.11
CA PHE A 117 -4.74 -5.22 11.26
C PHE A 117 -5.21 -3.78 11.47
N LEU A 118 -6.42 -3.43 11.05
CA LEU A 118 -6.96 -2.09 11.25
C LEU A 118 -7.18 -1.82 12.74
N GLU A 119 -7.65 -2.82 13.50
CA GLU A 119 -7.83 -2.71 14.95
C GLU A 119 -6.48 -2.40 15.63
N LEU A 120 -5.41 -3.06 15.22
CA LEU A 120 -4.06 -2.77 15.68
C LEU A 120 -3.54 -1.42 15.15
N GLY A 121 -4.00 -0.97 13.98
CA GLY A 121 -3.78 0.38 13.48
C GLY A 121 -4.38 1.43 14.41
N TYR A 122 -5.61 1.27 14.88
CA TYR A 122 -6.21 2.19 15.85
C TYR A 122 -5.41 2.26 17.16
N ASP A 123 -4.91 1.12 17.64
CA ASP A 123 -4.07 1.08 18.84
C ASP A 123 -2.70 1.74 18.60
N LEU A 124 -2.07 1.44 17.45
CA LEU A 124 -0.79 2.04 17.05
C LEU A 124 -0.85 3.55 17.02
N PHE A 125 -1.90 4.09 16.40
CA PHE A 125 -2.02 5.51 16.10
C PHE A 125 -2.86 6.30 17.11
N ARG A 126 -3.50 5.62 18.08
CA ARG A 126 -4.34 6.21 19.16
C ARG A 126 -5.46 7.11 18.65
N ASP A 127 -6.09 6.74 17.54
CA ASP A 127 -6.98 7.64 16.78
C ASP A 127 -8.40 7.10 16.57
N ARG A 128 -8.80 6.04 17.28
CA ARG A 128 -10.16 5.46 17.14
C ARG A 128 -11.30 6.47 17.25
N GLN A 129 -11.12 7.50 18.08
CA GLN A 129 -12.11 8.55 18.30
C GLN A 129 -11.99 9.71 17.31
N THR A 130 -10.84 9.88 16.65
CA THR A 130 -10.52 11.07 15.83
C THR A 130 -10.51 10.76 14.34
N LEU A 131 -10.06 9.58 13.92
CA LEU A 131 -10.06 9.15 12.53
C LEU A 131 -11.49 8.85 12.06
N LYS A 132 -11.95 9.58 11.05
CA LYS A 132 -13.32 9.47 10.47
C LYS A 132 -13.34 8.81 9.10
N SER A 133 -12.27 8.09 8.74
CA SER A 133 -12.19 7.30 7.53
C SER A 133 -13.12 6.09 7.56
N THR A 134 -13.60 5.70 6.39
CA THR A 134 -14.45 4.52 6.22
C THR A 134 -13.59 3.34 5.79
N PHE A 135 -13.71 2.21 6.51
CA PHE A 135 -12.98 0.99 6.21
C PHE A 135 -13.91 -0.12 5.74
N ILE A 136 -13.57 -0.75 4.61
CA ILE A 136 -14.42 -1.73 3.95
C ILE A 136 -13.65 -3.04 3.77
N ALA A 137 -14.05 -4.08 4.49
CA ALA A 137 -13.55 -5.43 4.26
C ALA A 137 -14.08 -5.94 2.91
N ALA A 138 -13.19 -6.23 1.96
CA ALA A 138 -13.58 -6.70 0.64
C ALA A 138 -12.50 -7.55 -0.03
N ASP A 139 -12.93 -8.61 -0.70
CA ASP A 139 -12.15 -9.23 -1.76
C ASP A 139 -12.30 -8.39 -3.03
N ILE A 140 -11.17 -7.93 -3.60
CA ILE A 140 -11.16 -7.13 -4.84
C ILE A 140 -11.77 -7.88 -6.03
N PHE A 141 -11.75 -9.21 -6.02
CA PHE A 141 -12.37 -10.04 -7.06
C PHE A 141 -13.88 -10.23 -6.88
N ALA A 142 -14.43 -9.92 -5.71
CA ALA A 142 -15.86 -9.96 -5.45
C ALA A 142 -16.52 -8.65 -5.93
N SER A 143 -16.92 -8.60 -7.20
CA SER A 143 -17.45 -7.40 -7.88
C SER A 143 -18.72 -6.79 -7.27
N GLU A 144 -19.43 -7.54 -6.43
CA GLU A 144 -20.67 -7.17 -5.74
C GLU A 144 -20.45 -6.85 -4.25
N SER A 145 -19.20 -6.76 -3.82
CA SER A 145 -18.83 -6.42 -2.45
C SER A 145 -19.25 -4.98 -2.08
N GLN A 146 -19.26 -4.69 -0.78
CA GLN A 146 -19.60 -3.35 -0.27
C GLN A 146 -18.69 -2.27 -0.87
N LEU A 147 -17.42 -2.60 -1.17
CA LEU A 147 -16.46 -1.70 -1.79
C LEU A 147 -17.00 -1.14 -3.12
N PHE A 148 -17.50 -2.01 -4.01
CA PHE A 148 -18.02 -1.58 -5.30
C PHE A 148 -19.39 -0.90 -5.19
N LYS A 149 -20.23 -1.33 -4.25
CA LYS A 149 -21.52 -0.66 -3.98
C LYS A 149 -21.31 0.79 -3.54
N GLU A 150 -20.31 1.03 -2.71
CA GLU A 150 -20.04 2.35 -2.16
C GLU A 150 -19.19 3.22 -3.09
N LEU A 151 -18.16 2.68 -3.73
CA LEU A 151 -17.10 3.48 -4.37
C LEU A 151 -16.99 3.37 -5.89
N SER A 152 -17.80 2.55 -6.58
CA SER A 152 -17.74 2.48 -8.05
C SER A 152 -17.95 3.85 -8.69
N GLY A 153 -17.00 4.28 -9.52
CA GLY A 153 -17.05 5.56 -10.22
C GLY A 153 -16.88 6.80 -9.33
N LYS A 154 -16.37 6.66 -8.10
CA LYS A 154 -16.30 7.77 -7.13
C LYS A 154 -14.90 8.15 -6.67
N VAL A 155 -13.89 7.32 -6.92
CA VAL A 155 -12.56 7.53 -6.33
C VAL A 155 -11.68 8.37 -7.25
N ASP A 156 -11.15 9.48 -6.73
CA ASP A 156 -10.25 10.37 -7.48
C ASP A 156 -8.79 9.88 -7.44
N ILE A 157 -8.36 9.33 -6.30
CA ILE A 157 -7.00 8.83 -6.08
C ILE A 157 -7.05 7.45 -5.39
N ILE A 158 -6.44 6.45 -5.99
CA ILE A 158 -6.27 5.11 -5.42
C ILE A 158 -4.78 4.89 -5.14
N ASP A 159 -4.41 4.53 -3.91
CA ASP A 159 -3.09 3.98 -3.59
C ASP A 159 -3.20 2.46 -3.47
N ALA A 160 -2.35 1.74 -4.21
CA ALA A 160 -2.29 0.28 -4.19
C ALA A 160 -0.87 -0.20 -3.90
N SER A 161 -0.25 0.36 -2.86
CA SER A 161 1.10 0.03 -2.43
C SER A 161 1.22 -1.40 -1.89
N SER A 162 2.18 -2.16 -2.40
CA SER A 162 2.42 -3.58 -2.09
C SER A 162 1.20 -4.49 -2.31
N PHE A 163 0.35 -4.14 -3.28
CA PHE A 163 -0.89 -4.86 -3.57
C PHE A 163 -0.80 -5.72 -4.84
N PHE A 164 -0.55 -5.13 -6.01
CA PHE A 164 -0.61 -5.88 -7.28
C PHE A 164 0.40 -7.04 -7.33
N HIS A 165 1.59 -6.87 -6.76
CA HIS A 165 2.63 -7.91 -6.74
C HIS A 165 2.28 -9.18 -5.94
N LEU A 166 1.09 -9.25 -5.32
CA LEU A 166 0.58 -10.44 -4.64
C LEU A 166 -0.01 -11.45 -5.61
N PHE A 167 -0.33 -11.01 -6.83
CA PHE A 167 -1.12 -11.75 -7.81
C PHE A 167 -0.32 -12.15 -9.05
N ALA A 168 -0.74 -13.19 -9.75
CA ALA A 168 -0.26 -13.55 -11.09
C ALA A 168 -0.66 -12.49 -12.11
N ARG A 169 -0.05 -12.46 -13.29
CA ARG A 169 -0.26 -11.39 -14.28
C ARG A 169 -1.73 -11.23 -14.68
N ASP A 170 -2.43 -12.33 -14.91
CA ASP A 170 -3.84 -12.29 -15.32
C ASP A 170 -4.76 -11.79 -14.21
N GLU A 171 -4.45 -12.15 -12.97
CA GLU A 171 -5.12 -11.62 -11.78
C GLU A 171 -4.81 -10.13 -11.58
N GLN A 172 -3.57 -9.67 -11.84
CA GLN A 172 -3.22 -8.24 -11.82
C GLN A 172 -4.01 -7.46 -12.86
N LYS A 173 -4.19 -8.01 -14.07
CA LYS A 173 -5.04 -7.41 -15.10
C LYS A 173 -6.51 -7.36 -14.65
N ALA A 174 -6.99 -8.40 -13.97
CA ALA A 174 -8.33 -8.40 -13.38
C ALA A 174 -8.49 -7.33 -12.29
N VAL A 175 -7.52 -7.20 -11.38
CA VAL A 175 -7.48 -6.12 -10.39
C VAL A 175 -7.46 -4.76 -11.08
N ALA A 176 -6.67 -4.56 -12.13
CA ALA A 176 -6.62 -3.29 -12.86
C ALA A 176 -7.99 -2.89 -13.42
N ARG A 177 -8.75 -3.84 -14.00
CA ARG A 177 -10.15 -3.58 -14.42
C ARG A 177 -11.05 -3.18 -13.25
N GLN A 178 -10.86 -3.79 -12.08
CA GLN A 178 -11.60 -3.40 -10.87
C GLN A 178 -11.23 -2.00 -10.38
N VAL A 179 -9.95 -1.65 -10.42
CA VAL A 179 -9.47 -0.30 -10.13
C VAL A 179 -10.12 0.71 -11.07
N VAL A 180 -10.21 0.42 -12.38
CA VAL A 180 -10.91 1.28 -13.35
C VAL A 180 -12.39 1.45 -13.01
N ARG A 181 -13.07 0.42 -12.48
CA ARG A 181 -14.47 0.53 -12.02
C ARG A 181 -14.61 1.44 -10.80
N LEU A 182 -13.63 1.46 -9.89
CA LEU A 182 -13.62 2.32 -8.70
C LEU A 182 -13.27 3.78 -9.05
N MET A 183 -12.37 3.97 -10.02
CA MET A 183 -11.97 5.29 -10.50
C MET A 183 -13.17 6.10 -10.99
N LYS A 184 -13.19 7.37 -10.59
CA LYS A 184 -14.13 8.35 -11.11
C LYS A 184 -13.97 8.49 -12.63
N PRO A 185 -15.06 8.58 -13.42
CA PRO A 185 -14.99 8.64 -14.87
C PRO A 185 -14.63 10.04 -15.39
N GLN A 186 -13.51 10.58 -14.92
CA GLN A 186 -13.01 11.89 -15.27
C GLN A 186 -11.50 11.83 -15.57
N LYS A 187 -11.03 12.82 -16.31
CA LYS A 187 -9.60 13.06 -16.50
C LYS A 187 -8.92 13.25 -15.14
N ASP A 188 -7.67 12.80 -15.02
CA ASP A 188 -6.84 12.93 -13.81
C ASP A 188 -7.26 12.06 -12.61
N ALA A 189 -8.20 11.13 -12.80
CA ALA A 189 -8.35 10.00 -11.88
C ALA A 189 -7.02 9.20 -11.87
N LEU A 190 -6.51 8.94 -10.67
CA LEU A 190 -5.11 8.56 -10.47
C LEU A 190 -5.01 7.29 -9.64
N LEU A 191 -4.28 6.30 -10.16
CA LEU A 191 -3.74 5.20 -9.36
C LEU A 191 -2.27 5.48 -9.10
N VAL A 192 -1.83 5.29 -7.87
CA VAL A 192 -0.42 5.32 -7.48
C VAL A 192 -0.07 4.10 -6.65
N GLY A 193 1.22 3.87 -6.49
CA GLY A 193 1.70 2.94 -5.49
C GLY A 193 3.18 2.64 -5.64
N ARG A 194 3.66 1.82 -4.74
CA ARG A 194 4.98 1.20 -4.84
C ARG A 194 4.90 -0.28 -4.53
N GLN A 195 5.73 -1.07 -5.19
CA GLN A 195 5.77 -2.51 -4.96
C GLN A 195 7.13 -3.10 -5.31
N ILE A 196 7.32 -4.36 -4.93
CA ILE A 196 8.43 -5.16 -5.46
C ILE A 196 8.26 -5.34 -6.98
N GLY A 197 9.28 -4.93 -7.71
CA GLY A 197 9.44 -5.16 -9.14
C GLY A 197 10.58 -6.12 -9.43
N SER A 198 10.95 -6.21 -10.71
CA SER A 198 12.13 -6.92 -11.16
C SER A 198 12.74 -6.22 -12.37
N THR A 199 14.07 -6.24 -12.51
CA THR A 199 14.75 -5.87 -13.75
C THR A 199 14.41 -6.81 -14.91
N ASN A 200 14.02 -8.05 -14.61
CA ASN A 200 13.59 -9.07 -15.56
C ASN A 200 12.15 -9.51 -15.23
N PRO A 201 11.12 -8.85 -15.79
CA PRO A 201 9.73 -9.09 -15.39
C PRO A 201 9.28 -10.52 -15.69
N GLY A 202 8.49 -11.10 -14.78
CA GLY A 202 8.07 -12.49 -14.93
C GLY A 202 7.27 -13.04 -13.75
N GLU A 203 6.71 -14.23 -13.96
CA GLU A 203 6.07 -15.02 -12.91
C GLU A 203 7.11 -15.63 -11.96
N VAL A 204 6.86 -15.50 -10.67
CA VAL A 204 7.64 -16.15 -9.61
C VAL A 204 6.71 -16.85 -8.64
N ALA A 205 7.17 -17.93 -8.01
CA ALA A 205 6.36 -18.64 -7.02
C ALA A 205 5.92 -17.71 -5.87
N ARG A 206 4.68 -17.89 -5.40
CA ARG A 206 4.23 -17.27 -4.15
C ARG A 206 4.99 -17.88 -2.97
N ARG A 207 5.17 -17.09 -1.91
CA ARG A 207 5.86 -17.57 -0.69
C ARG A 207 5.13 -18.71 0.01
N SER A 208 3.81 -18.79 -0.15
CA SER A 208 2.99 -19.90 0.34
C SER A 208 3.25 -21.22 -0.38
N GLY A 209 3.98 -21.20 -1.51
CA GLY A 209 4.15 -22.36 -2.40
C GLY A 209 2.99 -22.62 -3.35
N ASN A 210 1.83 -21.97 -3.14
CA ASN A 210 0.64 -22.15 -3.96
C ASN A 210 0.46 -21.00 -4.96
N GLY A 211 0.56 -21.31 -6.25
CA GLY A 211 0.39 -20.34 -7.34
C GLY A 211 1.61 -19.43 -7.55
N THR A 212 1.45 -18.46 -8.44
CA THR A 212 2.50 -17.52 -8.84
C THR A 212 2.10 -16.08 -8.55
N ARG A 213 3.08 -15.19 -8.65
CA ARG A 213 2.90 -13.74 -8.67
C ARG A 213 3.79 -13.15 -9.75
N PHE A 214 3.33 -12.12 -10.42
CA PHE A 214 4.10 -11.45 -11.46
C PHE A 214 4.84 -10.23 -10.88
N ARG A 215 6.13 -10.09 -11.21
CA ARG A 215 6.91 -8.90 -10.88
C ARG A 215 7.16 -8.09 -12.14
N HIS A 216 6.82 -6.81 -12.07
CA HIS A 216 6.95 -5.89 -13.18
C HIS A 216 8.26 -5.08 -13.12
N ASN A 217 8.77 -4.72 -14.30
CA ASN A 217 9.47 -3.46 -14.51
C ASN A 217 8.46 -2.41 -15.08
N ILE A 218 8.90 -1.17 -15.30
CA ILE A 218 7.99 -0.13 -15.82
C ILE A 218 7.42 -0.47 -17.20
N ASP A 219 8.19 -1.11 -18.08
CA ASP A 219 7.73 -1.43 -19.45
C ASP A 219 6.63 -2.48 -19.45
N SER A 220 6.80 -3.58 -18.70
CA SER A 220 5.77 -4.60 -18.55
C SER A 220 4.55 -4.10 -17.77
N TRP A 221 4.72 -3.13 -16.85
CA TRP A 221 3.61 -2.47 -16.18
C TRP A 221 2.80 -1.62 -17.16
N ARG A 222 3.48 -0.83 -18.00
CA ARG A 222 2.85 -0.04 -19.06
C ARG A 222 2.10 -0.93 -20.04
N GLN A 223 2.72 -2.00 -20.52
CA GLN A 223 2.08 -2.95 -21.42
C GLN A 223 0.78 -3.53 -20.84
N MET A 224 0.77 -3.90 -19.55
CA MET A 224 -0.44 -4.40 -18.90
C MET A 224 -1.56 -3.35 -18.90
N TRP A 225 -1.23 -2.08 -18.64
CA TRP A 225 -2.21 -0.99 -18.63
C TRP A 225 -2.67 -0.58 -20.04
N ASP A 226 -1.84 -0.74 -21.06
CA ASP A 226 -2.25 -0.61 -22.45
C ASP A 226 -3.29 -1.69 -22.81
N GLU A 227 -3.03 -2.96 -22.46
CA GLU A 227 -3.99 -4.07 -22.63
C GLU A 227 -5.31 -3.80 -21.89
N VAL A 228 -5.25 -3.32 -20.64
CA VAL A 228 -6.46 -2.95 -19.88
C VAL A 228 -7.21 -1.81 -20.56
N GLY A 229 -6.48 -0.80 -21.05
CA GLY A 229 -7.05 0.33 -21.79
C GLY A 229 -7.82 -0.10 -23.02
N GLU A 230 -7.24 -0.98 -23.83
CA GLU A 230 -7.90 -1.59 -25.00
C GLU A 230 -9.17 -2.35 -24.60
N GLU A 231 -9.11 -3.17 -23.55
CA GLU A 231 -10.26 -3.96 -23.07
C GLU A 231 -11.44 -3.10 -22.59
N VAL A 232 -11.15 -1.97 -21.95
CA VAL A 232 -12.19 -1.10 -21.35
C VAL A 232 -12.52 0.13 -22.20
N GLY A 233 -11.89 0.28 -23.37
CA GLY A 233 -12.09 1.42 -24.27
C GLY A 233 -11.61 2.76 -23.68
N LEU A 234 -10.56 2.75 -22.87
CA LEU A 234 -9.96 3.94 -22.25
C LEU A 234 -8.46 4.01 -22.55
N ARG A 235 -7.87 5.20 -22.33
CA ARG A 235 -6.43 5.39 -22.39
C ARG A 235 -5.89 5.76 -21.02
N PHE A 236 -4.71 5.24 -20.71
CA PHE A 236 -4.00 5.55 -19.48
C PHE A 236 -2.59 6.06 -19.78
N GLU A 237 -2.17 7.08 -19.06
CA GLU A 237 -0.78 7.51 -19.01
C GLU A 237 -0.09 6.80 -17.85
N VAL A 238 0.96 6.04 -18.17
CA VAL A 238 1.73 5.24 -17.22
C VAL A 238 3.12 5.80 -17.05
N ASP A 239 3.44 6.19 -15.83
CA ASP A 239 4.74 6.69 -15.40
C ASP A 239 5.21 5.91 -14.16
N GLY A 240 6.52 5.88 -13.93
CA GLY A 240 7.10 5.20 -12.79
C GLY A 240 8.62 5.16 -12.84
N ARG A 241 9.21 4.63 -11.78
CA ARG A 241 10.65 4.46 -11.65
C ARG A 241 10.95 3.18 -10.89
N THR A 242 12.13 2.63 -11.14
CA THR A 242 12.67 1.52 -10.34
C THR A 242 13.94 1.95 -9.65
N TRP A 243 14.22 1.35 -8.49
CA TRP A 243 15.51 1.49 -7.83
C TRP A 243 15.98 0.16 -7.24
N GLY A 244 17.31 0.02 -7.18
CA GLY A 244 17.99 -1.21 -6.84
C GLY A 244 17.96 -1.56 -5.35
N ARG A 245 18.61 -2.69 -5.05
CA ARG A 245 18.60 -3.38 -3.75
C ARG A 245 19.31 -2.61 -2.61
N GLU A 246 20.08 -1.59 -2.89
CA GLU A 246 20.81 -0.81 -1.86
C GLU A 246 19.88 -0.09 -0.87
N VAL A 247 18.61 0.16 -1.25
CA VAL A 247 17.57 0.72 -0.36
C VAL A 247 16.79 -0.38 0.40
N LEU A 248 17.03 -1.66 0.08
CA LEU A 248 16.39 -2.81 0.72
C LEU A 248 17.16 -3.33 1.96
N THR A 249 18.39 -2.88 2.19
CA THR A 249 19.25 -3.30 3.32
C THR A 249 19.04 -2.37 4.52
N GLN A 250 18.60 -2.83 5.69
CA GLN A 250 19.40 -3.62 6.64
C GLN A 250 18.76 -4.92 7.15
N VAL A 251 17.50 -5.25 6.80
CA VAL A 251 16.81 -6.44 7.33
C VAL A 251 16.48 -7.50 6.25
N SER A 252 16.54 -7.13 4.97
CA SER A 252 15.96 -7.97 3.90
C SER A 252 16.95 -8.81 3.08
N ALA A 253 18.27 -8.59 3.21
CA ALA A 253 19.29 -9.31 2.45
C ALA A 253 19.27 -10.84 2.70
N VAL A 254 18.81 -11.25 3.89
CA VAL A 254 18.67 -12.68 4.27
C VAL A 254 17.49 -13.36 3.57
N TYR A 255 16.52 -12.61 3.03
CA TYR A 255 15.25 -13.13 2.53
C TYR A 255 15.04 -13.03 1.01
N PHE A 256 15.94 -12.34 0.31
CA PHE A 256 15.83 -12.10 -1.13
C PHE A 256 17.14 -12.41 -1.83
N THR A 257 17.28 -13.65 -2.31
CA THR A 257 18.44 -14.12 -3.11
C THR A 257 18.36 -13.69 -4.58
N ASP A 258 17.21 -13.17 -5.02
CA ASP A 258 16.92 -12.84 -6.41
C ASP A 258 17.57 -11.51 -6.85
N GLU A 259 18.66 -11.58 -7.62
CA GLU A 259 19.45 -10.46 -8.15
C GLU A 259 18.66 -9.49 -9.02
N THR A 260 17.50 -9.91 -9.53
CA THR A 260 16.65 -9.07 -10.37
C THR A 260 15.75 -8.15 -9.56
N LEU A 261 15.64 -8.34 -8.24
CA LEU A 261 14.64 -7.67 -7.42
C LEU A 261 14.90 -6.16 -7.29
N THR A 262 13.87 -5.38 -7.63
CA THR A 262 13.84 -3.92 -7.49
C THR A 262 12.65 -3.48 -6.64
N PHE A 263 12.69 -2.24 -6.16
CA PHE A 263 11.44 -1.53 -5.89
C PHE A 263 10.98 -0.81 -7.15
N MET A 264 9.67 -0.74 -7.33
CA MET A 264 9.01 -0.06 -8.42
C MET A 264 7.96 0.89 -7.83
N GLU A 265 8.07 2.17 -8.14
CA GLU A 265 7.01 3.16 -7.94
C GLU A 265 6.30 3.37 -9.26
N PHE A 266 4.98 3.48 -9.23
CA PHE A 266 4.15 3.65 -10.42
C PHE A 266 3.03 4.66 -10.19
N SER A 267 2.63 5.29 -11.28
CA SER A 267 1.38 6.05 -11.39
C SER A 267 0.70 5.73 -12.71
N VAL A 268 -0.62 5.64 -12.67
CA VAL A 268 -1.48 5.40 -13.83
C VAL A 268 -2.60 6.42 -13.80
N ARG A 269 -2.67 7.24 -14.84
CA ARG A 269 -3.59 8.37 -14.94
C ARG A 269 -4.57 8.13 -16.07
N ARG A 270 -5.86 8.33 -15.80
CA ARG A 270 -6.89 8.36 -16.85
C ARG A 270 -6.78 9.67 -17.65
N VAL A 271 -6.65 9.56 -18.98
CA VAL A 271 -6.49 10.70 -19.91
C VAL A 271 -7.65 10.86 -20.88
#